data_AF-A0A7Y9TG74-F1
#
_entry.id   AF-A0A7Y9TG74-F1
#
_cell.length_a   1.000
_cell.length_b   1.000
_cell.length_c   1.000
_cell.angle_alpha   90.00
_cell.angle_beta   90.00
_cell.angle_gamma   90.00
#
_symmetry.space_group_name_H-M   'P 1'
#
loop_
_entity.id
_entity.type
_entity.pdbx_description
1 polymer ?
#
loop_
_entity_poly.entity_id
_entity_poly.type
_entity_poly.pdbx_seq_one_letter_code
_entity_poly.pdbx_strand_id
1 'polypeptide(L)' 'MSKSKKSTFSVVKAVKANARERLGSPPPERVLPDPKQKQAAKPKHKQTLADLLNNPES' A
#
# COMPACT_ATOMS: atom_id res chain seq x y z
N MET A 1 25.78 22.26 -7.05
CA MET A 1 25.63 21.33 -5.90
C MET A 1 25.18 22.13 -4.68
N SER A 2 23.89 22.05 -4.31
CA SER A 2 23.39 22.74 -3.11
C SER A 2 23.91 22.06 -1.84
N LYS A 3 24.41 22.85 -0.88
CA LYS A 3 24.92 22.33 0.41
C LYS A 3 23.79 21.60 1.14
N SER A 4 24.08 20.41 1.69
CA SER A 4 23.10 19.64 2.46
C SER A 4 22.72 20.39 3.74
N LYS A 5 21.45 20.28 4.13
CA LYS A 5 20.97 20.88 5.37
C LYS A 5 21.57 20.12 6.55
N LYS A 6 22.05 20.86 7.55
CA LYS A 6 22.56 20.29 8.80
C LYS A 6 21.41 19.56 9.50
N SER A 7 21.61 18.30 9.85
CA SER A 7 20.62 17.55 10.64
C SER A 7 20.71 17.97 12.10
N THR A 8 19.61 18.45 12.67
CA THR A 8 19.52 18.67 14.11
C THR A 8 19.19 17.37 14.84
N PHE A 9 19.63 17.28 16.10
CA PHE A 9 19.26 16.17 16.95
C PHE A 9 17.75 16.20 17.23
N SER A 10 17.10 15.05 17.12
CA SER A 10 15.70 14.89 17.54
C SER A 10 15.55 13.57 18.29
N VAL A 11 14.98 13.66 19.49
CA VAL A 11 14.79 12.52 20.40
C VAL A 11 13.99 11.42 19.72
N VAL A 12 12.89 11.77 19.05
CA VAL A 12 12.02 10.81 18.36
C VAL A 12 12.76 10.04 17.26
N LYS A 13 13.64 10.70 16.51
CA LYS A 13 14.42 10.06 15.44
C LYS A 13 15.46 9.12 16.04
N ALA A 14 16.12 9.52 17.13
CA ALA A 14 17.08 8.68 17.84
C ALA A 14 16.42 7.41 18.40
N VAL A 15 15.26 7.54 19.05
CA VAL A 15 14.49 6.40 19.58
C VAL A 15 14.08 5.45 18.46
N LYS A 16 13.55 5.97 17.35
CA LYS A 16 13.17 5.15 16.19
C LYS A 16 14.36 4.49 15.50
N ALA A 17 15.53 5.11 15.49
CA ALA A 17 16.74 4.51 14.92
C ALA A 17 17.21 3.34 15.79
N ASN A 18 17.31 3.56 17.11
CA ASN A 18 17.67 2.53 18.07
C ASN A 18 16.72 1.32 18.02
N ALA A 19 15.41 1.58 17.95
CA ALA A 19 14.42 0.52 17.81
C ALA A 19 14.66 -0.35 16.56
N ARG A 20 15.03 0.26 15.42
CA ARG A 20 15.34 -0.48 14.18
C ARG A 20 16.66 -1.26 14.28
N GLU A 21 17.66 -0.73 14.96
CA GLU A 21 18.92 -1.44 15.22
C GLU A 21 18.70 -2.69 16.08
N ARG A 22 17.77 -2.62 17.03
CA ARG A 22 17.50 -3.73 17.97
C ARG A 22 16.47 -4.74 17.48
N LEU A 23 15.38 -4.27 16.88
CA LEU A 23 14.21 -5.08 16.54
C LEU A 23 14.08 -5.34 15.03
N GLY A 24 14.92 -4.69 14.22
CA GLY A 24 14.81 -4.69 12.77
C GLY A 24 13.93 -3.57 12.23
N SER A 25 14.05 -3.30 10.93
CA SER A 25 13.13 -2.38 10.25
C SER A 25 11.74 -3.03 10.18
N PRO A 26 10.66 -2.28 10.46
CA PRO A 26 9.32 -2.80 10.18
C PRO A 26 9.22 -3.19 8.70
N PRO A 27 8.50 -4.28 8.37
CA PRO A 27 8.32 -4.68 6.99
C PRO A 27 7.67 -3.52 6.21
N PRO A 28 8.15 -3.22 5.00
CA PRO A 28 7.52 -2.23 4.15
C PRO A 28 6.06 -2.65 3.90
N GLU A 29 5.17 -1.67 3.99
CA GLU A 29 3.73 -1.85 3.93
C GLU A 29 3.29 -2.60 2.66
N ARG A 30 2.25 -3.42 2.79
CA ARG A 30 1.74 -4.33 1.74
C ARG A 30 1.61 -3.61 0.40
N VAL A 31 2.24 -4.20 -0.63
CA VAL A 31 2.09 -3.78 -2.02
C VAL A 31 0.61 -3.63 -2.33
N LEU A 32 0.17 -2.41 -2.62
CA LEU A 32 -1.16 -2.18 -3.16
C LEU A 32 -1.23 -2.91 -4.50
N PRO A 33 -2.18 -3.85 -4.69
CA PRO A 33 -2.27 -4.55 -5.96
C PRO A 33 -2.52 -3.53 -7.06
N ASP A 34 -1.79 -3.67 -8.15
CA ASP A 34 -1.88 -2.77 -9.30
C ASP A 34 -3.35 -2.62 -9.73
N PRO A 35 -3.77 -1.44 -10.20
CA PRO A 35 -5.15 -1.25 -10.66
C PRO A 35 -5.56 -2.26 -11.75
N LYS A 36 -4.59 -2.70 -12.57
CA LYS A 36 -4.77 -3.77 -13.56
C LYS A 36 -5.03 -5.14 -12.92
N GLN A 37 -4.36 -5.47 -11.81
CA GLN A 37 -4.58 -6.70 -11.07
C GLN A 37 -5.95 -6.70 -10.36
N LYS A 38 -6.43 -5.55 -9.90
CA LYS A 38 -7.79 -5.41 -9.35
C LYS A 38 -8.88 -5.61 -10.41
N GLN A 39 -8.66 -5.14 -11.64
CA GLN A 39 -9.61 -5.31 -12.75
C GLN A 39 -9.62 -6.75 -13.28
N ALA A 40 -8.49 -7.44 -13.27
CA ALA A 40 -8.38 -8.85 -13.67
C ALA A 40 -8.95 -9.82 -12.60
N ALA A 41 -9.13 -9.36 -11.37
CA ALA A 41 -9.74 -10.17 -10.32
C ALA A 41 -11.24 -10.33 -10.60
N LYS A 42 -11.64 -11.55 -10.98
CA LYS A 42 -13.06 -11.90 -11.15
C LYS A 42 -13.84 -11.49 -9.89
N PRO A 43 -15.01 -10.84 -10.03
CA PRO A 43 -15.81 -10.45 -8.88
C PRO A 43 -16.17 -11.70 -8.08
N LYS A 44 -15.87 -11.69 -6.78
CA LYS A 44 -16.17 -12.80 -5.86
C LYS A 44 -17.67 -12.93 -5.57
N HIS A 45 -18.43 -11.89 -5.87
CA HIS A 45 -19.86 -11.81 -5.59
C HIS A 45 -20.69 -12.23 -6.79
N LYS A 46 -21.91 -12.68 -6.52
CA LYS A 46 -22.91 -12.98 -7.54
C LYS A 46 -23.22 -11.72 -8.35
N GLN A 47 -23.63 -11.90 -9.59
CA GLN A 47 -24.06 -10.80 -10.48
C GLN A 47 -25.15 -9.97 -9.81
N THR A 48 -25.06 -8.65 -9.96
CA THR A 48 -26.09 -7.74 -9.48
C THR A 48 -27.29 -7.75 -10.43
N LEU A 49 -28.43 -7.25 -9.96
CA LEU A 49 -29.62 -7.13 -10.79
C LEU A 49 -29.36 -6.29 -12.05
N ALA A 50 -28.55 -5.22 -11.94
CA ALA A 50 -28.14 -4.41 -13.08
C ALA A 50 -27.30 -5.21 -14.09
N ASP A 51 -26.41 -6.09 -13.63
CA ASP A 51 -25.59 -6.93 -14.52
C ASP A 51 -26.46 -7.94 -15.31
N LEU A 52 -27.49 -8.49 -14.67
CA LEU A 52 -28.43 -9.41 -15.31
C LEU A 52 -29.28 -8.70 -16.36
N LEU A 53 -29.74 -7.47 -16.08
CA LEU A 53 -30.50 -6.68 -17.04
C LEU A 53 -29.66 -6.19 -18.22
N ASN A 54 -28.37 -5.96 -18.01
CA ASN A 54 -27.43 -5.51 -19.06
C ASN A 54 -26.90 -6.66 -19.93
N ASN A 55 -27.19 -7.92 -19.60
CA ASN A 55 -26.79 -9.09 -20.38
C ASN A 55 -28.04 -9.84 -20.88
N PRO A 56 -28.75 -9.30 -21.88
CA PRO A 56 -30.08 -9.76 -22.27
C PRO A 56 -30.12 -11.08 -23.06
N GLU A 57 -29.04 -11.86 -23.19
CA GLU A 57 -29.10 -13.17 -23.84
C GLU A 57 -28.11 -14.20 -23.25
N SER A 58 -28.68 -15.30 -22.74
CA SER A 58 -28.11 -16.65 -22.74
C SER A 58 -29.24 -17.67 -22.76
#